data_AF-Q9NCE4-F1
#
_entry.id   AF-Q9NCE4-F1
#
_cell.length_a   1.000
_cell.length_b   1.000
_cell.length_c   1.000
_cell.angle_alpha   90.00
_cell.angle_beta   90.00
_cell.angle_gamma   90.00
#
_symmetry.space_group_name_H-M   'P 1'
#
loop_
_entity.id
_entity.type
_entity.pdbx_description
1 polymer ?
#
loop_
_entity_poly.entity_id
_entity_poly.type
_entity_poly.pdbx_seq_one_letter_code
_entity_poly.pdbx_strand_id
1 'polypeptide(L)'
;NDKGQNGEDLTGGYYDAGDFVKFGLPMAYTITVLSWGLLDYTNGYTKAGAVEEARKAIKWGTDYFLKAHVSQNTLYGQVGNGGTDHSYWGRPEDMTMYRPAYKIDSSSPGSDLAAETAAALAAASLVFKTANPSYSSTLLTHAKQLYSFADTYRGKYSDSIGDANNYYSSGSYNDELVWGAIWLYKATGDQAYLTKAEQYYDQFELLEWDGRFDWDSKISGVEVLLGKITKNSKYTNKVKGYCDWMVNNQQKTSKGLIYIDTWGTLRHAA
;
A
#
# COMPACT_ATOMS: atom_id res chain seq x y z
N ASN A 1 -14.59 19.33 -2.01
CA ASN A 1 -15.15 19.07 -3.36
C ASN A 1 -14.13 18.35 -4.23
N ASP A 2 -13.56 17.26 -3.73
CA ASP A 2 -12.51 16.54 -4.44
C ASP A 2 -13.10 15.86 -5.68
N LYS A 3 -12.58 16.20 -6.87
CA LYS A 3 -13.07 15.68 -8.15
C LYS A 3 -11.93 15.39 -9.10
N GLY A 4 -12.13 14.37 -9.94
CA GLY A 4 -11.23 14.06 -11.05
C GLY A 4 -11.29 15.11 -12.16
N GLN A 5 -10.39 14.96 -13.14
CA GLN A 5 -10.23 15.86 -14.28
C GLN A 5 -11.48 15.93 -15.17
N ASN A 6 -12.37 14.92 -15.11
CA ASN A 6 -13.64 14.89 -15.83
C ASN A 6 -14.86 14.96 -14.89
N GLY A 7 -14.67 15.39 -13.64
CA GLY A 7 -15.74 15.54 -12.66
C GLY A 7 -16.09 14.27 -11.89
N GLU A 8 -15.28 13.21 -11.98
CA GLU A 8 -15.42 11.99 -11.20
C GLU A 8 -15.41 12.32 -9.68
N ASP A 9 -16.26 11.69 -8.88
CA ASP A 9 -16.26 11.91 -7.43
C ASP A 9 -15.02 11.29 -6.79
N LEU A 10 -14.15 12.11 -6.19
CA LEU A 10 -12.97 11.66 -5.46
C LEU A 10 -13.07 11.99 -3.96
N THR A 11 -14.26 12.25 -3.42
CA THR A 11 -14.45 12.49 -1.97
C THR A 11 -14.24 11.23 -1.13
N GLY A 12 -13.79 11.42 0.11
CA GLY A 12 -13.43 10.34 1.05
C GLY A 12 -11.93 10.10 1.10
N GLY A 13 -11.52 8.93 1.59
CA GLY A 13 -10.11 8.59 1.81
C GLY A 13 -9.53 9.32 3.02
N TYR A 14 -8.24 9.11 3.26
CA TYR A 14 -7.53 9.70 4.39
C TYR A 14 -6.67 10.88 3.94
N TYR A 15 -6.63 11.94 4.75
CA TYR A 15 -5.49 12.85 4.72
C TYR A 15 -4.24 12.13 5.22
N ASP A 16 -3.09 12.48 4.66
CA ASP A 16 -1.88 11.70 4.84
C ASP A 16 -1.26 11.85 6.24
N ALA A 17 -1.06 13.09 6.69
CA ALA A 17 -0.40 13.35 7.97
C ALA A 17 -1.07 14.51 8.73
N GLY A 18 -0.33 15.60 8.98
CA GLY A 18 -0.86 16.84 9.53
C GLY A 18 -1.38 17.81 8.46
N ASP A 19 -1.31 17.41 7.20
CA ASP A 19 -1.77 18.14 6.03
C ASP A 19 -3.14 17.63 5.55
N PHE A 20 -3.60 18.12 4.40
CA PHE A 20 -4.86 17.71 3.78
C PHE A 20 -4.68 17.14 2.37
N VAL A 21 -3.44 16.82 1.97
CA VAL A 21 -3.21 16.06 0.74
C VAL A 21 -3.63 14.61 0.96
N LYS A 22 -4.21 14.01 -0.08
CA LYS A 22 -4.47 12.56 -0.13
C LYS A 22 -3.41 11.92 -1.00
N PHE A 23 -2.29 11.50 -0.40
CA PHE A 23 -1.25 10.74 -1.09
C PHE A 23 -1.63 9.27 -1.20
N GLY A 24 -1.77 8.78 -2.43
CA GLY A 24 -2.33 7.45 -2.70
C GLY A 24 -1.43 6.30 -2.27
N LEU A 25 -0.11 6.40 -2.49
CA LEU A 25 0.83 5.33 -2.18
C LEU A 25 0.89 5.00 -0.66
N PRO A 26 1.18 5.95 0.25
CA PRO A 26 1.17 5.67 1.68
C PRO A 26 -0.22 5.32 2.23
N MET A 27 -1.29 5.85 1.63
CA MET A 27 -2.66 5.44 1.98
C MET A 27 -2.91 3.98 1.61
N ALA A 28 -2.53 3.55 0.42
CA ALA A 28 -2.70 2.17 -0.03
C ALA A 28 -1.92 1.20 0.86
N TYR A 29 -0.63 1.50 1.13
CA TYR A 29 0.19 0.77 2.09
C TYR A 29 -0.50 0.63 3.46
N THR A 30 -1.05 1.73 3.99
CA THR A 30 -1.76 1.74 5.28
C THR A 30 -2.95 0.78 5.27
N ILE A 31 -3.75 0.80 4.21
CA ILE A 31 -4.92 -0.09 4.07
C ILE A 31 -4.49 -1.56 3.93
N THR A 32 -3.42 -1.84 3.20
CA THR A 32 -2.86 -3.20 3.11
C THR A 32 -2.42 -3.71 4.48
N VAL A 33 -1.66 -2.91 5.24
CA VAL A 33 -1.15 -3.30 6.57
C VAL A 33 -2.27 -3.44 7.60
N LEU A 34 -3.26 -2.54 7.61
CA LEU A 34 -4.44 -2.67 8.49
C LEU A 34 -5.23 -3.95 8.17
N SER A 35 -5.41 -4.24 6.88
CA SER A 35 -6.09 -5.47 6.44
C SER A 35 -5.29 -6.71 6.83
N TRP A 36 -3.97 -6.69 6.65
CA TRP A 36 -3.09 -7.79 7.06
C TRP A 36 -3.15 -8.03 8.57
N GLY A 37 -3.07 -6.97 9.37
CA GLY A 37 -3.18 -7.05 10.83
C GLY A 37 -4.50 -7.67 11.28
N LEU A 38 -5.62 -7.23 10.70
CA LEU A 38 -6.93 -7.79 11.04
C LEU A 38 -7.06 -9.27 10.63
N LEU A 39 -6.48 -9.68 9.50
CA LEU A 39 -6.53 -11.06 9.02
C LEU A 39 -5.71 -12.01 9.89
N ASP A 40 -4.46 -11.65 10.20
CA ASP A 40 -3.55 -12.53 10.95
C ASP A 40 -3.80 -12.46 12.47
N TYR A 41 -4.31 -11.34 12.97
CA TYR A 41 -4.50 -11.10 14.41
C TYR A 41 -5.97 -10.81 14.79
N THR A 42 -6.94 -11.40 14.09
CA THR A 42 -8.39 -11.19 14.35
C THR A 42 -8.77 -11.37 15.82
N ASN A 43 -8.17 -12.35 16.52
CA ASN A 43 -8.43 -12.59 17.94
C ASN A 43 -8.13 -11.36 18.82
N GLY A 44 -7.08 -10.59 18.50
CA GLY A 44 -6.75 -9.35 19.20
C GLY A 44 -7.86 -8.31 19.04
N TYR A 45 -8.31 -8.08 17.81
CA TYR A 45 -9.42 -7.16 17.52
C TYR A 45 -10.73 -7.62 18.16
N THR A 46 -11.03 -8.92 18.16
CA THR A 46 -12.24 -9.47 18.79
C THR A 46 -12.23 -9.24 20.30
N LYS A 47 -11.11 -9.52 20.97
CA LYS A 47 -10.98 -9.30 22.42
C LYS A 47 -11.08 -7.82 22.79
N ALA A 48 -10.61 -6.93 21.92
CA ALA A 48 -10.74 -5.49 22.09
C ALA A 48 -12.13 -4.95 21.72
N GLY A 49 -13.03 -5.77 21.16
CA GLY A 49 -14.33 -5.31 20.65
C GLY A 49 -14.22 -4.38 19.43
N ALA A 50 -13.11 -4.43 18.69
CA ALA A 50 -12.74 -3.44 17.68
C ALA A 50 -12.78 -3.96 16.23
N VAL A 51 -13.35 -5.15 15.98
CA VAL A 51 -13.40 -5.76 14.63
C VAL A 51 -14.16 -4.88 13.64
N GLU A 52 -15.35 -4.39 14.01
CA GLU A 52 -16.14 -3.53 13.11
C GLU A 52 -15.48 -2.18 12.89
N GLU A 53 -14.73 -1.68 13.87
CA GLU A 53 -14.05 -0.39 13.78
C GLU A 53 -12.83 -0.49 12.86
N ALA A 54 -12.09 -1.60 12.95
CA ALA A 54 -11.04 -1.93 11.99
C ALA A 54 -11.59 -2.08 10.57
N ARG A 55 -12.74 -2.73 10.40
CA ARG A 55 -13.41 -2.82 9.10
C ARG A 55 -13.82 -1.45 8.57
N LYS A 56 -14.40 -0.58 9.39
CA LYS A 56 -14.72 0.80 8.97
C LYS A 56 -13.47 1.56 8.55
N ALA A 57 -12.38 1.42 9.29
CA ALA A 57 -11.11 2.07 8.95
C ALA A 57 -10.56 1.60 7.60
N ILE A 58 -10.57 0.28 7.34
CA ILE A 58 -10.18 -0.31 6.06
C ILE A 58 -11.12 0.16 4.94
N LYS A 59 -12.43 0.06 5.17
CA LYS A 59 -13.46 0.41 4.19
C LYS A 59 -13.38 1.87 3.75
N TRP A 60 -13.04 2.78 4.66
CA TRP A 60 -12.89 4.20 4.34
C TRP A 60 -11.84 4.47 3.26
N GLY A 61 -10.71 3.76 3.32
CA GLY A 61 -9.68 3.83 2.29
C GLY A 61 -10.08 3.09 1.02
N THR A 62 -10.64 1.88 1.12
CA THR A 62 -11.02 1.12 -0.08
C THR A 62 -12.19 1.74 -0.84
N ASP A 63 -13.16 2.36 -0.18
CA ASP A 63 -14.21 3.14 -0.86
C ASP A 63 -13.62 4.26 -1.70
N TYR A 64 -12.57 4.93 -1.20
CA TYR A 64 -11.86 5.95 -1.97
C TYR A 64 -11.09 5.35 -3.15
N PHE A 65 -10.39 4.23 -2.98
CA PHE A 65 -9.69 3.57 -4.10
C PHE A 65 -10.64 3.10 -5.19
N LEU A 66 -11.84 2.62 -4.85
CA LEU A 66 -12.87 2.26 -5.82
C LEU A 66 -13.34 3.47 -6.64
N LYS A 67 -13.44 4.65 -6.01
CA LYS A 67 -13.72 5.91 -6.71
C LYS A 67 -12.55 6.38 -7.58
N ALA A 68 -11.32 6.24 -7.08
CA ALA A 68 -10.11 6.68 -7.76
C ALA A 68 -9.75 5.81 -8.98
N HIS A 69 -10.13 4.54 -8.98
CA HIS A 69 -9.98 3.62 -10.12
C HIS A 69 -11.15 3.80 -11.10
N VAL A 70 -11.03 4.81 -11.97
CA VAL A 70 -12.12 5.27 -12.85
C VAL A 70 -12.21 4.49 -14.17
N SER A 71 -11.14 3.79 -14.56
CA SER A 71 -11.09 2.89 -15.71
C SER A 71 -10.02 1.83 -15.47
N GLN A 72 -10.05 0.72 -16.23
CA GLN A 72 -9.13 -0.42 -16.03
C GLN A 72 -7.64 -0.04 -15.96
N ASN A 73 -7.23 1.01 -16.68
CA ASN A 73 -5.85 1.51 -16.72
C ASN A 73 -5.78 3.00 -16.33
N THR A 74 -6.61 3.44 -15.37
CA THR A 74 -6.57 4.83 -14.87
C THR A 74 -6.87 4.86 -13.38
N LEU A 75 -5.91 5.35 -12.60
CA LEU A 75 -6.01 5.48 -11.16
C LEU A 75 -5.61 6.90 -10.72
N TYR A 76 -6.50 7.60 -10.03
CA TYR A 76 -6.15 8.84 -9.35
C TYR A 76 -5.29 8.54 -8.12
N GLY A 77 -4.05 9.01 -8.15
CA GLY A 77 -3.05 8.76 -7.11
C GLY A 77 -2.93 9.87 -6.09
N GLN A 78 -3.47 11.05 -6.37
CA GLN A 78 -3.34 12.18 -5.47
C GLN A 78 -4.48 13.19 -5.64
N VAL A 79 -4.96 13.75 -4.52
CA VAL A 79 -5.82 14.93 -4.52
C VAL A 79 -5.29 15.98 -3.54
N GLY A 80 -5.14 17.21 -4.03
CA GLY A 80 -4.38 18.27 -3.38
C GLY A 80 -2.98 18.40 -3.98
N ASN A 81 -2.44 19.62 -4.02
CA ASN A 81 -1.05 19.89 -4.38
C ASN A 81 -0.29 20.19 -3.09
N GLY A 82 0.83 19.51 -2.86
CA GLY A 82 1.56 19.61 -1.58
C GLY A 82 1.97 21.05 -1.25
N GLY A 83 2.46 21.82 -2.23
CA GLY A 83 2.87 23.20 -2.01
C GLY A 83 1.73 24.10 -1.55
N THR A 84 0.59 24.06 -2.25
CA THR A 84 -0.57 24.90 -1.89
C THR A 84 -1.26 24.43 -0.62
N ASP A 85 -1.34 23.12 -0.41
CA ASP A 85 -1.97 22.52 0.77
C ASP A 85 -1.17 22.87 2.03
N HIS A 86 0.15 22.66 2.00
CA HIS A 86 1.04 22.93 3.14
C HIS A 86 1.23 24.42 3.42
N SER A 87 0.87 25.30 2.49
CA SER A 87 0.86 26.75 2.71
C SER A 87 -0.33 27.23 3.56
N TYR A 88 -1.29 26.34 3.85
CA TYR A 88 -2.48 26.63 4.65
C TYR A 88 -2.43 25.90 6.00
N TRP A 89 -2.71 26.64 7.08
CA TRP A 89 -2.84 26.09 8.41
C TRP A 89 -4.22 26.41 8.99
N GLY A 90 -5.07 25.40 9.15
CA GLY A 90 -6.42 25.59 9.63
C GLY A 90 -7.19 24.28 9.64
N ARG A 91 -8.52 24.36 9.71
CA ARG A 91 -9.36 23.16 9.66
C ARG A 91 -9.61 22.76 8.19
N PRO A 92 -9.76 21.46 7.89
CA PRO A 92 -9.98 21.00 6.51
C PRO A 92 -11.28 21.52 5.90
N GLU A 93 -12.34 21.73 6.70
CA GLU A 93 -13.62 22.28 6.24
C GLU A 93 -13.54 23.75 5.79
N ASP A 94 -12.50 24.47 6.21
CA ASP A 94 -12.28 25.88 5.90
C ASP A 94 -11.33 26.07 4.69
N MET A 95 -10.86 24.99 4.06
CA MET A 95 -10.01 25.05 2.87
C MET A 95 -10.73 25.70 1.68
N THR A 96 -10.12 26.75 1.11
CA THR A 96 -10.65 27.44 -0.08
C THR A 96 -9.76 27.32 -1.31
N MET A 97 -8.53 26.80 -1.17
CA MET A 97 -7.62 26.63 -2.29
C MET A 97 -8.09 25.55 -3.26
N TYR A 98 -7.63 25.64 -4.51
CA TYR A 98 -7.86 24.59 -5.49
C TYR A 98 -7.11 23.32 -5.08
N ARG A 99 -7.80 22.17 -5.15
CA ARG A 99 -7.26 20.85 -4.82
C ARG A 99 -7.19 19.99 -6.09
N PRO A 100 -6.10 20.05 -6.87
CA PRO A 100 -5.99 19.30 -8.12
C PRO A 100 -6.01 17.79 -7.88
N ALA A 101 -6.52 17.04 -8.86
CA ALA A 101 -6.46 15.59 -8.89
C ALA A 101 -5.46 15.11 -9.94
N TYR A 102 -4.52 14.28 -9.52
CA TYR A 102 -3.47 13.70 -10.37
C TYR A 102 -3.69 12.19 -10.51
N LYS A 103 -3.42 11.66 -11.70
CA LYS A 103 -3.65 10.27 -12.04
C LYS A 103 -2.46 9.66 -12.75
N ILE A 104 -2.37 8.34 -12.68
CA ILE A 104 -1.57 7.51 -13.56
C ILE A 104 -2.48 6.84 -14.58
N ASP A 105 -1.94 6.60 -15.77
CA ASP A 105 -2.59 5.88 -16.86
C ASP A 105 -1.57 5.15 -17.74
N SER A 106 -2.00 4.55 -18.85
CA SER A 106 -1.11 3.82 -19.75
C SER A 106 0.02 4.65 -20.37
N SER A 107 -0.13 5.97 -20.45
CA SER A 107 0.88 6.89 -20.99
C SER A 107 1.79 7.47 -19.91
N SER A 108 1.29 7.58 -18.68
CA SER A 108 2.00 8.04 -17.50
C SER A 108 1.84 6.99 -16.39
N PRO A 109 2.61 5.88 -16.43
CA PRO A 109 2.42 4.73 -15.57
C PRO A 109 2.82 4.96 -14.11
N GLY A 110 2.39 4.05 -13.23
CA GLY A 110 2.77 4.03 -11.82
C GLY A 110 2.53 2.65 -11.20
N SER A 111 3.43 1.72 -11.48
CA SER A 111 3.35 0.32 -11.07
C SER A 111 3.33 0.15 -9.56
N ASP A 112 4.13 0.93 -8.85
CA ASP A 112 4.18 0.97 -7.38
C ASP A 112 2.81 1.31 -6.79
N LEU A 113 2.28 2.49 -7.13
CA LEU A 113 0.98 2.97 -6.66
C LEU A 113 -0.15 2.00 -7.05
N ALA A 114 -0.19 1.55 -8.30
CA ALA A 114 -1.24 0.66 -8.78
C ALA A 114 -1.15 -0.74 -8.13
N ALA A 115 0.06 -1.28 -7.92
CA ALA A 115 0.24 -2.59 -7.30
C ALA A 115 0.02 -2.57 -5.78
N GLU A 116 0.42 -1.52 -5.06
CA GLU A 116 0.07 -1.36 -3.63
C GLU A 116 -1.44 -1.15 -3.46
N THR A 117 -2.08 -0.38 -4.33
CA THR A 117 -3.56 -0.25 -4.31
C THR A 117 -4.24 -1.58 -4.62
N ALA A 118 -3.68 -2.38 -5.54
CA ALA A 118 -4.16 -3.73 -5.78
C ALA A 118 -3.97 -4.65 -4.56
N ALA A 119 -2.83 -4.57 -3.88
CA ALA A 119 -2.56 -5.28 -2.64
C ALA A 119 -3.57 -4.91 -1.54
N ALA A 120 -3.84 -3.62 -1.36
CA ALA A 120 -4.81 -3.09 -0.40
C ALA A 120 -6.21 -3.65 -0.65
N LEU A 121 -6.68 -3.58 -1.90
CA LEU A 121 -8.00 -4.08 -2.30
C LEU A 121 -8.09 -5.61 -2.21
N ALA A 122 -7.04 -6.34 -2.56
CA ALA A 122 -6.99 -7.80 -2.44
C ALA A 122 -7.00 -8.24 -0.96
N ALA A 123 -6.19 -7.61 -0.11
CA ALA A 123 -6.17 -7.85 1.34
C ALA A 123 -7.53 -7.52 1.98
N ALA A 124 -8.10 -6.37 1.66
CA ALA A 124 -9.42 -5.98 2.15
C ALA A 124 -10.53 -6.92 1.65
N SER A 125 -10.44 -7.46 0.42
CA SER A 125 -11.42 -8.44 -0.06
C SER A 125 -11.50 -9.66 0.85
N LEU A 126 -10.35 -10.13 1.38
CA LEU A 126 -10.32 -11.22 2.35
C LEU A 126 -10.99 -10.83 3.68
N VAL A 127 -10.75 -9.60 4.17
CA VAL A 127 -11.36 -9.07 5.39
C VAL A 127 -12.89 -9.08 5.29
N PHE A 128 -13.43 -8.69 4.13
CA PHE A 128 -14.87 -8.59 3.90
C PHE A 128 -15.50 -9.86 3.32
N LYS A 129 -14.72 -10.91 3.05
CA LYS A 129 -15.19 -12.11 2.34
C LYS A 129 -16.46 -12.72 2.92
N THR A 130 -16.57 -12.79 4.25
CA THR A 130 -17.75 -13.31 4.94
C THR A 130 -18.70 -12.20 5.41
N ALA A 131 -18.15 -11.07 5.86
CA ALA A 131 -18.93 -9.97 6.42
C ALA A 131 -19.73 -9.18 5.37
N ASN A 132 -19.20 -9.07 4.14
CA ASN A 132 -19.85 -8.43 3.01
C ASN A 132 -19.33 -9.03 1.68
N PRO A 133 -19.87 -10.18 1.24
CA PRO A 133 -19.38 -10.90 0.06
C PRO A 133 -19.48 -10.09 -1.25
N SER A 134 -20.52 -9.26 -1.39
CA SER A 134 -20.69 -8.41 -2.57
C SER A 134 -19.59 -7.37 -2.66
N TYR A 135 -19.31 -6.66 -1.56
CA TYR A 135 -18.22 -5.69 -1.50
C TYR A 135 -16.85 -6.37 -1.70
N SER A 136 -16.63 -7.52 -1.07
CA SER A 136 -15.43 -8.35 -1.30
C SER A 136 -15.21 -8.66 -2.78
N SER A 137 -16.26 -9.01 -3.53
CA SER A 137 -16.15 -9.29 -4.96
C SER A 137 -15.80 -8.04 -5.76
N THR A 138 -16.40 -6.88 -5.43
CA THR A 138 -16.07 -5.60 -6.07
C THR A 138 -14.61 -5.22 -5.84
N LEU A 139 -14.12 -5.32 -4.60
CA LEU A 139 -12.73 -5.08 -4.25
C LEU A 139 -11.78 -5.95 -5.08
N LEU A 140 -12.06 -7.26 -5.15
CA LEU A 140 -11.21 -8.20 -5.87
C LEU A 140 -11.19 -7.94 -7.38
N THR A 141 -12.29 -7.50 -7.98
CA THR A 141 -12.33 -7.09 -9.40
C THR A 141 -11.39 -5.92 -9.65
N HIS A 142 -11.47 -4.86 -8.84
CA HIS A 142 -10.58 -3.70 -8.99
C HIS A 142 -9.13 -4.07 -8.70
N ALA A 143 -8.86 -4.92 -7.71
CA ALA A 143 -7.51 -5.39 -7.40
C ALA A 143 -6.84 -6.09 -8.60
N LYS A 144 -7.56 -7.00 -9.27
CA LYS A 144 -7.06 -7.71 -10.46
C LYS A 144 -6.78 -6.76 -11.62
N GLN A 145 -7.66 -5.80 -11.85
CA GLN A 145 -7.50 -4.80 -12.91
C GLN A 145 -6.29 -3.89 -12.65
N LEU A 146 -6.19 -3.32 -11.44
CA LEU A 146 -5.07 -2.46 -11.06
C LEU A 146 -3.73 -3.18 -11.09
N TYR A 147 -3.68 -4.45 -10.66
CA TYR A 147 -2.46 -5.24 -10.77
C TYR A 147 -2.09 -5.50 -12.23
N SER A 148 -3.07 -5.83 -13.09
CA SER A 148 -2.83 -5.97 -14.53
C SER A 148 -2.31 -4.67 -15.14
N PHE A 149 -2.87 -3.53 -14.76
CA PHE A 149 -2.42 -2.20 -15.17
C PHE A 149 -0.98 -1.95 -14.74
N ALA A 150 -0.69 -2.14 -13.45
CA ALA A 150 0.65 -1.97 -12.86
C ALA A 150 1.70 -2.84 -13.57
N ASP A 151 1.34 -4.08 -13.87
CA ASP A 151 2.24 -5.07 -14.47
C ASP A 151 2.44 -4.87 -15.98
N THR A 152 1.44 -4.33 -16.67
CA THR A 152 1.50 -4.10 -18.13
C THR A 152 2.23 -2.80 -18.47
N TYR A 153 2.00 -1.73 -17.69
CA TYR A 153 2.57 -0.41 -17.94
C TYR A 153 3.53 -0.06 -16.81
N ARG A 154 4.81 -0.37 -17.03
CA ARG A 154 5.85 -0.27 -15.99
C ARG A 154 6.37 1.16 -15.84
N GLY A 155 6.41 1.65 -14.61
CA GLY A 155 7.02 2.94 -14.27
C GLY A 155 6.76 3.34 -12.82
N LYS A 156 7.53 4.29 -12.30
CA LYS A 156 7.30 4.83 -10.95
C LYS A 156 6.17 5.86 -11.00
N TYR A 157 5.22 5.81 -10.06
CA TYR A 157 4.11 6.77 -10.10
C TYR A 157 4.58 8.21 -9.91
N SER A 158 5.67 8.43 -9.17
CA SER A 158 6.17 9.76 -8.86
C SER A 158 6.84 10.43 -10.07
N ASP A 159 7.27 9.66 -11.07
CA ASP A 159 7.69 10.20 -12.37
C ASP A 159 6.48 10.74 -13.17
N SER A 160 5.29 10.17 -12.96
CA SER A 160 4.02 10.55 -13.61
C SER A 160 3.26 11.65 -12.84
N ILE A 161 3.20 11.52 -11.51
CA ILE A 161 2.62 12.49 -10.58
C ILE A 161 3.78 13.25 -9.95
N GLY A 162 4.34 14.19 -10.73
CA GLY A 162 5.58 14.90 -10.36
C GLY A 162 5.51 15.67 -9.03
N ASP A 163 4.31 16.10 -8.59
CA ASP A 163 4.13 16.74 -7.29
C ASP A 163 4.56 15.83 -6.13
N ALA A 164 4.30 14.53 -6.25
CA ALA A 164 4.58 13.56 -5.20
C ALA A 164 6.09 13.31 -4.97
N ASN A 165 6.97 13.68 -5.92
CA ASN A 165 8.42 13.47 -5.80
C ASN A 165 9.04 14.15 -4.57
N ASN A 166 8.47 15.26 -4.10
CA ASN A 166 8.99 15.97 -2.94
C ASN A 166 8.42 15.45 -1.60
N TYR A 167 7.54 14.45 -1.64
CA TYR A 167 6.80 13.95 -0.47
C TYR A 167 6.92 12.43 -0.34
N TYR A 168 6.42 11.70 -1.33
CA TYR A 168 6.37 10.24 -1.39
C TYR A 168 6.95 9.73 -2.70
N SER A 169 8.18 10.15 -3.02
CA SER A 169 8.91 9.64 -4.18
C SER A 169 9.14 8.14 -4.04
N SER A 170 8.90 7.40 -5.12
CA SER A 170 9.11 5.95 -5.12
C SER A 170 10.58 5.58 -5.33
N GLY A 171 11.10 4.76 -4.41
CA GLY A 171 12.42 4.13 -4.53
C GLY A 171 12.44 3.06 -5.63
N SER A 172 11.43 2.19 -5.66
CA SER A 172 11.24 1.17 -6.69
C SER A 172 9.78 0.70 -6.75
N TYR A 173 9.38 0.10 -7.87
CA TYR A 173 8.09 -0.58 -8.01
C TYR A 173 8.23 -2.11 -8.07
N ASN A 174 9.45 -2.64 -8.09
CA ASN A 174 9.70 -4.06 -8.32
C ASN A 174 9.15 -4.92 -7.18
N ASP A 175 9.38 -4.50 -5.94
CA ASP A 175 8.86 -5.12 -4.74
C ASP A 175 7.33 -5.02 -4.65
N GLU A 176 6.74 -3.92 -5.12
CA GLU A 176 5.29 -3.75 -5.19
C GLU A 176 4.61 -4.75 -6.13
N LEU A 177 5.23 -5.06 -7.27
CA LEU A 177 4.71 -6.08 -8.19
C LEU A 177 4.74 -7.49 -7.58
N VAL A 178 5.73 -7.79 -6.75
CA VAL A 178 5.78 -9.06 -6.00
C VAL A 178 4.73 -9.05 -4.90
N TRP A 179 4.65 -7.95 -4.13
CA TRP A 179 3.70 -7.75 -3.05
C TRP A 179 2.24 -7.86 -3.50
N GLY A 180 1.86 -7.17 -4.57
CA GLY A 180 0.53 -7.25 -5.17
C GLY A 180 0.16 -8.65 -5.66
N ALA A 181 1.10 -9.37 -6.28
CA ALA A 181 0.88 -10.76 -6.69
C ALA A 181 0.63 -11.68 -5.50
N ILE A 182 1.39 -11.55 -4.41
CA ILE A 182 1.19 -12.35 -3.20
C ILE A 182 -0.21 -12.13 -2.63
N TRP A 183 -0.67 -10.88 -2.53
CA TRP A 183 -2.00 -10.58 -2.01
C TRP A 183 -3.11 -11.09 -2.92
N LEU A 184 -2.94 -10.99 -4.24
CA LEU A 184 -3.88 -11.58 -5.19
C LEU A 184 -3.91 -13.10 -5.11
N TYR A 185 -2.77 -13.76 -4.96
CA TYR A 185 -2.73 -15.20 -4.68
C TYR A 185 -3.53 -15.53 -3.41
N LYS A 186 -3.27 -14.82 -2.30
CA LYS A 186 -3.99 -15.04 -1.03
C LYS A 186 -5.49 -14.83 -1.19
N ALA A 187 -5.92 -13.85 -1.97
CA ALA A 187 -7.34 -13.52 -2.16
C ALA A 187 -8.07 -14.50 -3.09
N THR A 188 -7.37 -15.06 -4.09
CA THR A 188 -7.97 -15.86 -5.18
C THR A 188 -7.72 -17.35 -5.08
N GLY A 189 -6.60 -17.77 -4.49
CA GLY A 189 -6.07 -19.12 -4.59
C GLY A 189 -5.50 -19.46 -5.97
N ASP A 190 -5.41 -18.51 -6.90
CA ASP A 190 -4.90 -18.74 -8.26
C ASP A 190 -3.37 -18.82 -8.25
N GLN A 191 -2.86 -20.02 -8.53
CA GLN A 191 -1.45 -20.33 -8.51
C GLN A 191 -0.62 -19.49 -9.49
N ALA A 192 -1.23 -18.94 -10.55
CA ALA A 192 -0.54 -18.06 -11.49
C ALA A 192 0.04 -16.81 -10.80
N TYR A 193 -0.64 -16.26 -9.79
CA TYR A 193 -0.14 -15.12 -9.03
C TYR A 193 1.04 -15.52 -8.12
N LEU A 194 1.00 -16.69 -7.48
CA LEU A 194 2.13 -17.15 -6.66
C LEU A 194 3.36 -17.42 -7.53
N THR A 195 3.19 -18.12 -8.66
CA THR A 195 4.28 -18.35 -9.61
C THR A 195 4.87 -17.03 -10.09
N LYS A 196 4.03 -16.03 -10.40
CA LYS A 196 4.48 -14.69 -10.78
C LYS A 196 5.25 -14.00 -9.66
N ALA A 197 4.77 -14.06 -8.41
CA ALA A 197 5.46 -13.48 -7.26
C ALA A 197 6.87 -14.06 -7.09
N GLU A 198 7.02 -15.39 -7.16
CA GLU A 198 8.33 -16.04 -7.04
C GLU A 198 9.24 -15.72 -8.23
N GLN A 199 8.70 -15.71 -9.46
CA GLN A 199 9.45 -15.31 -10.66
C GLN A 199 9.96 -13.88 -10.58
N TYR A 200 9.13 -12.93 -10.14
CA TYR A 200 9.52 -11.53 -10.00
C TYR A 200 10.46 -11.29 -8.83
N TYR A 201 10.29 -12.02 -7.72
CA TYR A 201 11.25 -12.00 -6.62
C TYR A 201 12.66 -12.36 -7.12
N ASP A 202 12.76 -13.38 -7.98
CA ASP A 202 14.03 -13.83 -8.56
C ASP A 202 14.53 -12.87 -9.64
N GLN A 203 13.66 -12.47 -10.56
CA GLN A 203 13.99 -11.59 -11.68
C GLN A 203 14.48 -10.21 -11.22
N PHE A 204 13.91 -9.67 -10.14
CA PHE A 204 14.29 -8.37 -9.58
C PHE A 204 15.37 -8.47 -8.51
N GLU A 205 15.90 -9.67 -8.29
CA GLU A 205 16.97 -9.94 -7.34
C GLU A 205 16.63 -9.44 -5.93
N LEU A 206 15.36 -9.57 -5.50
CA LEU A 206 14.91 -9.07 -4.20
C LEU A 206 15.60 -9.79 -3.04
N LEU A 207 16.18 -10.97 -3.30
CA LEU A 207 17.06 -11.66 -2.35
C LEU A 207 18.30 -10.82 -2.01
N GLU A 208 18.81 -9.98 -2.90
CA GLU A 208 20.03 -9.20 -2.66
C GLU A 208 19.73 -7.85 -2.01
N TRP A 209 18.46 -7.50 -1.85
CA TRP A 209 18.06 -6.24 -1.24
C TRP A 209 18.14 -6.31 0.28
N ASP A 210 18.42 -5.16 0.89
CA ASP A 210 18.39 -5.02 2.35
C ASP A 210 16.95 -5.10 2.86
N GLY A 211 16.79 -5.78 4.00
CA GLY A 211 15.48 -5.94 4.64
C GLY A 211 14.92 -4.59 5.08
N ARG A 212 13.71 -4.29 4.60
CA ARG A 212 12.96 -3.08 4.93
C ARG A 212 11.47 -3.34 4.75
N PHE A 213 10.67 -2.69 5.61
CA PHE A 213 9.22 -2.68 5.49
C PHE A 213 8.68 -1.30 5.90
N ASP A 214 8.26 -0.52 4.92
CA ASP A 214 7.59 0.77 5.10
C ASP A 214 6.70 1.05 3.88
N TRP A 215 6.23 2.28 3.69
CA TRP A 215 5.37 2.63 2.55
C TRP A 215 6.09 2.58 1.20
N ASP A 216 7.42 2.66 1.16
CA ASP A 216 8.22 2.68 -0.07
C ASP A 216 8.78 1.29 -0.38
N SER A 217 9.21 0.54 0.63
CA SER A 217 9.82 -0.79 0.46
C SER A 217 9.05 -1.91 1.16
N LYS A 218 8.71 -2.97 0.41
CA LYS A 218 7.91 -4.12 0.86
C LYS A 218 8.72 -5.38 1.16
N ILE A 219 10.05 -5.33 1.01
CA ILE A 219 10.93 -6.52 0.93
C ILE A 219 10.70 -7.51 2.06
N SER A 220 10.79 -7.06 3.32
CA SER A 220 10.64 -7.98 4.45
C SER A 220 9.20 -8.49 4.58
N GLY A 221 8.19 -7.71 4.16
CA GLY A 221 6.80 -8.16 4.09
C GLY A 221 6.59 -9.25 3.03
N VAL A 222 7.18 -9.08 1.85
CA VAL A 222 7.21 -10.07 0.76
C VAL A 222 7.83 -11.38 1.25
N GLU A 223 9.01 -11.32 1.88
CA GLU A 223 9.72 -12.51 2.37
C GLU A 223 8.93 -13.24 3.48
N VAL A 224 8.32 -12.49 4.40
CA VAL A 224 7.45 -13.07 5.45
C VAL A 224 6.27 -13.80 4.84
N LEU A 225 5.56 -13.19 3.89
CA LEU A 225 4.39 -13.82 3.28
C LEU A 225 4.77 -15.02 2.41
N LEU A 226 5.81 -14.91 1.57
CA LEU A 226 6.29 -16.03 0.76
C LEU A 226 6.78 -17.18 1.65
N GLY A 227 7.56 -16.89 2.69
CA GLY A 227 8.01 -17.90 3.66
C GLY A 227 6.83 -18.58 4.37
N LYS A 228 5.78 -17.82 4.72
CA LYS A 228 4.55 -18.37 5.33
C LYS A 228 3.80 -19.28 4.36
N ILE A 229 3.71 -18.91 3.08
CA ILE A 229 2.96 -19.63 2.03
C ILE A 229 3.70 -20.89 1.57
N THR A 230 4.97 -20.77 1.19
CA THR A 230 5.72 -21.82 0.49
C THR A 230 6.54 -22.69 1.42
N LYS A 231 6.81 -22.22 2.65
CA LYS A 231 7.74 -22.85 3.59
C LYS A 231 9.17 -23.01 3.04
N ASN A 232 9.51 -22.30 1.96
CA ASN A 232 10.82 -22.38 1.35
C ASN A 232 11.88 -21.73 2.28
N SER A 233 13.00 -22.41 2.47
CA SER A 233 14.12 -21.94 3.29
C SER A 233 14.74 -20.65 2.75
N LYS A 234 14.66 -20.40 1.43
CA LYS A 234 15.10 -19.16 0.79
C LYS A 234 14.52 -17.91 1.46
N TYR A 235 13.20 -17.87 1.63
CA TYR A 235 12.51 -16.72 2.24
C TYR A 235 12.61 -16.75 3.77
N THR A 236 12.42 -17.92 4.39
CA THR A 236 12.43 -18.01 5.86
C THR A 236 13.80 -17.73 6.47
N ASN A 237 14.90 -18.11 5.80
CA ASN A 237 16.26 -17.75 6.22
C ASN A 237 16.51 -16.25 6.12
N LYS A 238 15.97 -15.58 5.10
CA LYS A 238 16.07 -14.12 4.95
C LYS A 238 15.35 -13.39 6.07
N VAL A 239 14.11 -13.75 6.34
CA VAL A 239 13.34 -13.19 7.47
C VAL A 239 14.08 -13.41 8.79
N LYS A 240 14.59 -14.62 9.03
CA LYS A 240 15.37 -14.92 10.23
C LYS A 240 16.62 -14.05 10.31
N GLY A 241 17.40 -13.94 9.23
CA GLY A 241 18.61 -13.12 9.17
C GLY A 241 18.32 -11.64 9.44
N TYR A 242 17.25 -11.11 8.86
CA TYR A 242 16.78 -9.75 9.11
C TYR A 242 16.42 -9.55 10.60
N CYS A 243 15.56 -10.40 11.16
CA CYS A 243 15.18 -10.31 12.57
C CYS A 243 16.37 -10.42 13.53
N ASP A 244 17.28 -11.39 13.28
CA ASP A 244 18.50 -11.56 14.07
C ASP A 244 19.39 -10.31 14.00
N TRP A 245 19.52 -9.70 12.83
CA TRP A 245 20.30 -8.47 12.68
C TRP A 245 19.65 -7.29 13.41
N MET A 246 18.33 -7.12 13.28
CA MET A 246 17.58 -6.07 13.97
C MET A 246 17.72 -6.14 15.49
N VAL A 247 17.66 -7.36 16.05
CA VAL A 247 17.82 -7.58 17.49
C VAL A 247 19.28 -7.37 17.92
N ASN A 248 20.23 -8.00 17.25
CA ASN A 248 21.60 -8.12 17.76
C ASN A 248 22.53 -6.97 17.33
N ASN A 249 22.31 -6.37 16.16
CA ASN A 249 23.30 -5.48 15.53
C ASN A 249 22.77 -4.09 15.21
N GLN A 250 21.48 -3.94 14.87
CA GLN A 250 20.94 -2.64 14.48
C GLN A 250 21.13 -1.60 15.60
N GLN A 251 21.48 -0.38 15.21
CA GLN A 251 21.63 0.75 16.11
C GLN A 251 20.38 0.93 16.97
N LYS A 252 20.61 1.13 18.27
CA LYS A 252 19.56 1.39 19.25
C LYS A 252 19.90 2.65 20.02
N THR A 253 18.87 3.37 20.45
CA THR A 253 19.02 4.44 21.44
C THR A 253 19.51 3.86 22.78
N SER A 254 19.99 4.71 23.69
CA SER A 254 20.42 4.28 25.03
C SER A 254 19.32 3.61 25.87
N LYS A 255 18.04 3.75 25.48
CA LYS A 255 16.89 3.10 26.11
C LYS A 255 16.37 1.88 25.36
N GLY A 256 17.07 1.41 24.33
CA GLY A 256 16.78 0.16 23.63
C GLY A 256 15.87 0.27 22.40
N LEU A 257 15.34 1.45 22.07
CA LEU A 257 14.58 1.67 20.82
C LEU A 257 15.47 1.44 19.60
N ILE A 258 15.04 0.59 18.67
CA ILE A 258 15.66 0.42 17.34
C ILE A 258 15.60 1.76 16.59
N TYR A 259 16.76 2.23 16.13
CA TYR A 259 16.91 3.52 15.46
C TYR A 259 17.35 3.29 14.01
N ILE A 260 16.39 3.25 13.08
CA ILE A 260 16.65 3.00 11.65
C ILE A 260 16.92 4.31 10.90
N ASP A 261 16.04 5.28 11.08
CA ASP A 261 16.09 6.57 10.40
C ASP A 261 15.62 7.68 11.34
N THR A 262 16.06 8.91 11.07
CA THR A 262 15.57 10.14 11.69
C THR A 262 14.09 10.41 11.40
N TRP A 263 13.60 10.05 10.21
CA TRP A 263 12.24 10.25 9.77
C TRP A 263 11.36 9.06 10.16
N GLY A 264 10.38 9.32 11.02
CA GLY A 264 9.46 8.27 11.46
C GLY A 264 10.18 7.16 12.23
N THR A 265 11.12 7.50 13.12
CA THR A 265 11.89 6.52 13.92
C THR A 265 10.99 5.49 14.61
N LEU A 266 9.90 5.93 15.24
CA LEU A 266 8.95 5.03 15.89
C LEU A 266 8.13 4.21 14.89
N ARG A 267 7.81 4.75 13.70
CA ARG A 267 7.14 4.02 12.63
C ARG A 267 7.99 2.85 12.16
N HIS A 268 9.30 3.04 12.02
CA HIS A 268 10.22 2.00 11.59
C HIS A 268 10.47 0.91 12.65
N ALA A 269 10.37 1.27 13.92
CA ALA A 269 10.59 0.33 15.02
C ALA A 269 9.36 -0.52 15.36
N ALA A 270 8.15 -0.03 15.02
CA ALA A 270 6.87 -0.70 15.23
C ALA A 270 6.61 -1.76 14.15
#